data_AF-A0A9X0UEW7-F1
#
_entry.id   AF-A0A9X0UEW7-F1
#
_cell.length_a   1.000
_cell.length_b   1.000
_cell.length_c   1.000
_cell.angle_alpha   90.00
_cell.angle_beta   90.00
_cell.angle_gamma   90.00
#
_symmetry.space_group_name_H-M   'P 1'
#
loop_
_entity.id
_entity.type
_entity.pdbx_description
1 polymer ?
#
loop_
_entity_poly.entity_id
_entity_poly.type
_entity_poly.pdbx_seq_one_letter_code
_entity_poly.pdbx_strand_id
1 'polypeptide(L)'
;MSAAWRVIWLALAGLVLGPVAWMVSTEIGQFAPVLFCRDGLRWGGGLVGLCLAVALAGAALSWRGHAAGQGTLRFTAALGALLALLLALPLLLQFLATLVLGGCEA
;
A
#
# COMPACT_ATOMS: atom_id res chain seq x y z
N MET A 1 10.61 20.48 15.48
CA MET A 1 10.00 20.35 14.14
C MET A 1 8.63 21.02 14.19
N SER A 2 8.42 22.11 13.45
CA SER A 2 7.22 22.94 13.53
C SER A 2 5.95 22.17 13.11
N ALA A 3 4.80 22.50 13.72
CA ALA A 3 3.53 21.82 13.47
C ALA A 3 3.14 21.75 11.98
N ALA A 4 3.50 22.78 11.21
CA ALA A 4 3.31 22.85 9.76
C ALA A 4 4.02 21.72 9.00
N TRP A 5 5.24 21.35 9.44
CA TRP A 5 6.03 20.29 8.81
C TRP A 5 5.33 18.93 8.95
N ARG A 6 4.77 18.64 10.13
CA ARG A 6 4.01 17.38 10.35
C ARG A 6 2.80 17.27 9.42
N VAL A 7 2.06 18.36 9.21
CA VAL A 7 0.87 18.35 8.34
C VAL A 7 1.24 18.10 6.88
N ILE A 8 2.37 18.65 6.41
CA ILE A 8 2.88 18.41 5.06
C ILE A 8 3.23 16.92 4.88
N TRP A 9 3.98 16.33 5.81
CA TRP A 9 4.33 14.90 5.74
C TRP A 9 3.12 13.98 5.82
N LEU A 10 2.10 14.34 6.62
CA LEU A 10 0.84 13.61 6.68
C LEU A 10 0.10 13.66 5.33
N ALA A 11 0.05 14.82 4.67
CA ALA A 11 -0.58 14.96 3.36
C ALA A 11 0.12 14.14 2.27
N LEU A 12 1.46 14.09 2.29
CA LEU A 12 2.30 13.37 1.33
C LEU A 12 2.39 11.86 1.57
N ALA A 13 2.04 11.37 2.77
CA ALA A 13 2.21 9.97 3.15
C ALA A 13 1.54 9.00 2.16
N GLY A 14 0.27 9.22 1.80
CA GLY A 14 -0.44 8.37 0.82
C GLY A 14 0.13 8.46 -0.60
N LEU A 15 0.73 9.59 -0.96
CA LEU A 15 1.34 9.82 -2.28
C LEU A 15 2.65 9.05 -2.46
N VAL A 16 3.37 8.75 -1.37
CA VAL A 16 4.64 8.01 -1.42
C VAL A 16 4.44 6.54 -1.03
N LEU A 17 3.74 6.29 0.08
CA LEU A 17 3.56 4.93 0.60
C LEU A 17 2.74 4.05 -0.35
N GLY A 18 1.72 4.61 -1.01
CA GLY A 18 0.90 3.87 -1.97
C GLY A 18 1.72 3.34 -3.15
N PRO A 19 2.37 4.21 -3.94
CA PRO A 19 3.16 3.78 -5.10
C PRO A 19 4.33 2.87 -4.72
N VAL A 20 5.02 3.15 -3.60
CA VAL A 20 6.13 2.29 -3.15
C VAL A 20 5.63 0.90 -2.77
N ALA A 21 4.54 0.80 -2.00
CA ALA A 21 3.95 -0.49 -1.63
C ALA A 21 3.46 -1.25 -2.87
N TRP A 22 2.88 -0.55 -3.84
CA TRP A 22 2.45 -1.13 -5.10
C TRP A 22 3.64 -1.65 -5.93
N MET A 23 4.68 -0.84 -6.11
CA MET A 23 5.88 -1.23 -6.87
C MET A 23 6.52 -2.48 -6.27
N VAL A 24 6.70 -2.50 -4.94
CA VAL A 24 7.23 -3.67 -4.22
C VAL A 24 6.34 -4.90 -4.45
N SER A 25 5.02 -4.75 -4.34
CA SER A 25 4.09 -5.86 -4.59
C SER A 25 4.15 -6.37 -6.04
N THR A 26 4.32 -5.49 -7.02
CA THR A 26 4.40 -5.87 -8.44
C THR A 26 5.69 -6.62 -8.75
N GLU A 27 6.82 -6.14 -8.23
CA GLU A 27 8.11 -6.83 -8.37
C GLU A 27 8.04 -8.24 -7.77
N ILE A 28 7.51 -8.38 -6.56
CA ILE A 28 7.33 -9.69 -5.91
C ILE A 28 6.39 -10.59 -6.73
N GLY A 29 5.34 -10.03 -7.33
CA GLY A 29 4.42 -10.76 -8.20
C GLY A 29 5.11 -11.41 -9.41
N GLN A 30 6.18 -10.81 -9.92
CA GLN A 30 6.95 -11.38 -11.03
C GLN A 30 7.88 -12.53 -10.59
N PHE A 31 8.41 -12.47 -9.37
CA PHE A 31 9.28 -13.53 -8.82
C PHE A 31 8.51 -14.63 -8.06
N ALA A 32 7.22 -14.42 -7.80
CA ALA A 32 6.33 -15.30 -7.06
C ALA A 32 6.35 -16.78 -7.50
N PRO A 33 6.18 -17.15 -8.78
CA PRO A 33 6.10 -18.57 -9.17
C PRO A 33 7.41 -19.32 -8.94
N VAL A 34 8.56 -18.64 -9.06
CA VAL A 34 9.88 -19.26 -8.88
C VAL A 34 10.19 -19.46 -7.40
N LEU A 35 9.87 -18.48 -6.54
CA LEU A 35 10.17 -18.52 -5.10
C LEU A 35 9.16 -19.38 -4.31
N PHE A 36 7.87 -19.32 -4.65
CA PHE A 36 6.84 -20.00 -3.87
C PHE A 36 6.72 -21.50 -4.16
N CYS A 37 6.99 -21.95 -5.39
CA CYS A 37 6.97 -23.39 -5.71
C CYS A 37 8.33 -24.07 -5.52
N ARG A 38 9.47 -23.37 -5.64
CA ARG A 38 10.80 -24.00 -5.51
C ARG A 38 11.31 -24.09 -4.07
N ASP A 39 11.09 -23.06 -3.26
CA ASP A 39 11.65 -22.97 -1.90
C ASP A 39 10.63 -23.26 -0.79
N GLY A 40 9.39 -23.65 -1.14
CA GLY A 40 8.34 -23.99 -0.16
C GLY A 40 7.93 -22.81 0.74
N LEU A 41 8.21 -21.57 0.30
CA LEU A 41 8.08 -20.38 1.14
C LEU A 41 6.61 -19.94 1.23
N ARG A 42 5.88 -20.40 2.25
CA ARG A 42 4.43 -20.09 2.46
C ARG A 42 4.13 -18.61 2.83
N TRP A 43 5.10 -17.71 2.69
CA TRP A 43 5.04 -16.31 3.18
C TRP A 43 4.47 -15.31 2.17
N GLY A 44 4.12 -15.73 0.95
CA GLY A 44 3.62 -14.82 -0.10
C GLY A 44 2.41 -14.00 0.29
N GLY A 45 1.44 -14.60 0.99
CA GLY A 45 0.28 -13.86 1.50
C GLY A 45 0.64 -12.84 2.58
N GLY A 46 1.64 -13.12 3.42
CA GLY A 46 2.08 -12.21 4.48
C GLY A 46 2.68 -10.91 3.93
N LEU A 47 3.48 -11.01 2.87
CA LEU A 47 4.14 -9.84 2.27
C LEU A 47 3.16 -8.94 1.51
N VAL A 48 2.23 -9.53 0.76
CA VAL A 48 1.17 -8.78 0.08
C VAL A 48 0.22 -8.14 1.11
N GLY A 49 -0.11 -8.85 2.19
CA GLY A 49 -0.88 -8.31 3.31
C GLY A 49 -0.20 -7.13 4.00
N LEU A 50 1.13 -7.19 4.18
CA LEU A 50 1.90 -6.06 4.72
C LEU A 50 1.84 -4.84 3.80
N CYS A 51 2.02 -5.03 2.48
CA CYS A 51 1.95 -3.94 1.52
C CYS A 51 0.54 -3.30 1.48
N LEU A 52 -0.52 -4.12 1.61
CA LEU A 52 -1.89 -3.65 1.74
C LEU A 52 -2.08 -2.80 3.02
N ALA A 53 -1.58 -3.27 4.16
CA ALA A 53 -1.64 -2.54 5.42
C ALA A 53 -0.91 -1.19 5.33
N VAL A 54 0.25 -1.14 4.66
CA VAL A 54 1.01 0.09 4.42
C VAL A 54 0.23 1.07 3.53
N ALA A 55 -0.40 0.59 2.45
CA ALA A 55 -1.23 1.42 1.58
C ALA A 55 -2.43 2.02 2.33
N LEU A 56 -3.12 1.22 3.16
CA LEU A 56 -4.24 1.67 4.00
C LEU A 56 -3.77 2.66 5.08
N ALA A 57 -2.62 2.42 5.70
CA ALA A 57 -2.02 3.35 6.65
C ALA A 57 -1.68 4.69 5.99
N GLY A 58 -1.12 4.67 4.77
CA GLY A 58 -0.86 5.86 3.96
C GLY A 58 -2.14 6.63 3.65
N ALA A 59 -3.22 5.94 3.26
CA ALA A 59 -4.52 6.56 3.04
C ALA A 59 -5.09 7.21 4.31
N ALA A 60 -5.02 6.51 5.45
CA ALA A 60 -5.48 7.02 6.74
C ALA A 60 -4.68 8.25 7.21
N LEU A 61 -3.35 8.22 7.03
CA LEU A 61 -2.45 9.34 7.36
C LEU A 61 -2.74 10.56 6.48
N SER A 62 -2.91 10.37 5.16
CA SER A 62 -3.32 11.43 4.25
C SER A 62 -4.71 11.97 4.59
N TRP A 63 -5.67 11.13 5.00
CA TRP A 63 -6.99 11.60 5.46
C TRP A 63 -6.90 12.47 6.72
N ARG A 64 -6.01 12.13 7.67
CA ARG A 64 -5.75 12.97 8.84
C ARG A 64 -5.10 14.30 8.45
N GLY A 65 -4.21 14.29 7.45
CA GLY A 65 -3.66 15.50 6.84
C GLY A 65 -4.72 16.37 6.15
N HIS A 66 -5.71 15.75 5.52
CA HIS A 66 -6.84 16.44 4.91
C HIS A 66 -7.70 17.16 5.95
N ALA A 67 -7.99 16.52 7.09
CA ALA A 67 -8.74 17.11 8.19
C ALA A 67 -8.00 18.28 8.86
N ALA A 68 -6.67 18.25 8.87
CA ALA A 68 -5.82 19.27 9.50
C ALA A 68 -5.35 20.39 8.53
N GLY A 69 -5.41 20.16 7.23
CA GLY A 69 -4.90 21.08 6.20
C GLY A 69 -5.94 22.08 5.67
N GLN A 70 -5.46 23.17 5.07
CA GLN A 70 -6.27 24.21 4.41
C GLN A 70 -5.79 24.40 2.96
N GLY A 71 -6.70 24.78 2.06
CA GLY A 71 -6.39 25.06 0.65
C GLY A 71 -5.68 23.90 -0.08
N THR A 72 -4.53 24.18 -0.69
CA THR A 72 -3.73 23.24 -1.50
C THR A 72 -3.30 21.99 -0.72
N LEU A 73 -3.00 22.11 0.58
CA LEU A 73 -2.63 20.97 1.42
C LEU A 73 -3.80 20.00 1.62
N ARG A 74 -5.02 20.52 1.71
CA ARG A 74 -6.22 19.71 1.84
C ARG A 74 -6.52 18.95 0.54
N PHE A 75 -6.31 19.59 -0.61
CA PHE A 75 -6.45 18.95 -1.93
C PHE A 75 -5.41 17.83 -2.14
N THR A 76 -4.13 18.13 -1.89
CA THR A 76 -3.04 17.14 -2.03
C THR A 76 -3.22 15.95 -1.08
N ALA A 77 -3.68 16.18 0.14
CA ALA A 77 -4.03 15.12 1.08
C ALA A 77 -5.20 14.24 0.59
N ALA A 78 -6.24 14.83 -0.01
CA ALA A 78 -7.35 14.06 -0.60
C ALA A 78 -6.88 13.22 -1.80
N LEU A 79 -6.06 13.80 -2.67
CA LEU A 79 -5.49 13.13 -3.83
C LEU A 79 -4.57 11.97 -3.41
N GLY A 80 -3.73 12.19 -2.40
CA GLY A 80 -2.89 11.14 -1.82
C GLY A 80 -3.69 10.01 -1.18
N ALA A 81 -4.78 10.33 -0.47
CA ALA A 81 -5.67 9.33 0.10
C ALA A 81 -6.40 8.51 -0.98
N LEU A 82 -6.93 9.17 -2.02
CA LEU A 82 -7.58 8.51 -3.15
C LEU A 82 -6.61 7.60 -3.90
N LEU A 83 -5.40 8.08 -4.19
CA LEU A 83 -4.37 7.30 -4.88
C LEU A 83 -3.98 6.05 -4.07
N ALA A 84 -3.76 6.20 -2.76
CA ALA A 84 -3.46 5.09 -1.88
C ALA A 84 -4.61 4.06 -1.82
N LEU A 85 -5.87 4.51 -1.82
CA LEU A 85 -7.04 3.63 -1.88
C LEU A 85 -7.13 2.90 -3.24
N LEU A 86 -6.88 3.61 -4.33
CA LEU A 86 -6.90 3.08 -5.68
C LEU A 86 -5.86 1.96 -5.84
N LEU A 87 -4.69 2.12 -5.22
CA LEU A 87 -3.62 1.13 -5.18
C LEU A 87 -3.90 0.02 -4.16
N ALA A 88 -4.58 0.29 -3.05
CA ALA A 88 -4.96 -0.75 -2.10
C ALA A 88 -5.93 -1.79 -2.72
N LEU A 89 -6.76 -1.38 -3.68
CA LEU A 89 -7.70 -2.28 -4.36
C LEU A 89 -7.01 -3.46 -5.09
N PRO A 90 -6.05 -3.25 -6.02
CA PRO A 90 -5.33 -4.36 -6.63
C PRO A 90 -4.50 -5.17 -5.62
N LEU A 91 -3.94 -4.55 -4.57
CA LEU A 91 -3.26 -5.30 -3.51
C LEU A 91 -4.21 -6.22 -2.73
N LEU A 92 -5.45 -5.78 -2.49
CA LEU A 92 -6.47 -6.60 -1.86
C LEU A 92 -6.84 -7.80 -2.74
N LEU A 93 -7.01 -7.57 -4.05
CA LEU A 93 -7.26 -8.65 -5.02
C LEU A 93 -6.09 -9.62 -5.08
N GLN A 94 -4.85 -9.13 -5.10
CA GLN A 94 -3.64 -9.95 -5.06
C GLN A 94 -3.58 -10.78 -3.78
N PHE A 95 -3.88 -10.19 -2.62
CA PHE A 95 -3.91 -10.89 -1.34
C PHE A 95 -4.97 -12.01 -1.33
N LEU A 96 -6.19 -11.70 -1.79
CA LEU A 96 -7.24 -12.70 -1.93
C LEU A 96 -6.83 -13.83 -2.87
N ALA A 97 -6.17 -13.51 -3.99
CA ALA A 97 -5.62 -14.52 -4.89
C ALA A 97 -4.60 -15.43 -4.19
N THR A 98 -3.71 -14.88 -3.35
CA THR A 98 -2.77 -15.72 -2.59
C THR A 98 -3.45 -16.64 -1.56
N LEU A 99 -4.62 -16.27 -1.05
CA LEU A 99 -5.40 -17.11 -0.13
C LEU A 99 -6.21 -18.18 -0.87
N VAL A 100 -6.79 -17.83 -2.02
CA VAL A 100 -7.64 -18.72 -2.82
C VAL A 100 -6.80 -19.74 -3.60
N LEU A 101 -5.71 -19.31 -4.24
CA LEU A 101 -4.84 -20.18 -5.04
C LEU A 101 -3.82 -20.96 -4.21
N GLY A 102 -3.95 -20.98 -2.87
CA GLY A 102 -3.20 -21.82 -1.93
C GLY A 102 -1.89 -22.39 -2.49
N GLY A 103 -0.83 -21.58 -2.43
CA GLY A 103 0.39 -21.75 -3.23
C GLY A 103 0.84 -23.20 -3.47
N CYS A 104 0.92 -23.55 -4.75
CA CYS A 104 1.47 -24.80 -5.28
C CYS A 104 0.66 -26.04 -4.88
N GLU A 105 -0.36 -26.37 -5.68
CA GLU A 105 -0.88 -27.74 -5.74
C GLU A 105 0.21 -28.66 -6.33
N ALA A 106 0.49 -29.76 -5.63
CA ALA A 106 1.52 -30.73 -5.98
C ALA A 106 1.20 -31.50 -7.27
#